data_AF-A0A7S2XX61-F1
#
_entry.id   AF-A0A7S2XX61-F1
#
_cell.length_a   1.000
_cell.length_b   1.000
_cell.length_c   1.000
_cell.angle_alpha   90.00
_cell.angle_beta   90.00
_cell.angle_gamma   90.00
#
_symmetry.space_group_name_H-M   'P 1'
#
loop_
_entity.id
_entity.type
_entity.pdbx_description
1 polymer ?
#
loop_
_entity_poly.entity_id
_entity_poly.type
_entity_poly.pdbx_seq_one_letter_code
_entity_poly.pdbx_strand_id
1 'polypeptide(L)'
;MAPKKKGDKKKKQDVEGVQGEDPAILLQNYVKFSKLIAIPVNQQIVDTCSDEELEGPVEQLVVDDRKGVLGPGGTRALCTAILGTGPGMQGGPYKKLKSLRLWRCNVGDDGAQCMAELLRLGGGDVVIPYLELFDNNIGPRGALALGNALSFGTNQSLMTLKLDYNISLGAEGTAALCRGLRTNSTLKQLHLPYCNLT
;
A
#
# COMPACT_ATOMS: atom_id res chain seq x y z
N MET A 1 30.32 -5.34 -59.65
CA MET A 1 29.80 -5.79 -58.34
C MET A 1 29.86 -4.61 -57.38
N ALA A 2 28.72 -4.08 -56.95
CA ALA A 2 28.64 -3.00 -55.97
C ALA A 2 28.38 -3.58 -54.56
N PRO A 3 28.97 -3.03 -53.49
CA PRO A 3 28.76 -3.53 -52.13
C PRO A 3 27.42 -3.08 -51.55
N LYS A 4 26.67 -4.03 -50.97
CA LYS A 4 25.39 -3.79 -50.28
C LYS A 4 25.63 -3.05 -48.96
N LYS A 5 25.00 -1.88 -48.78
CA LYS A 5 24.90 -1.17 -47.49
C LYS A 5 24.13 -2.03 -46.47
N LYS A 6 24.77 -2.38 -45.35
CA LYS A 6 24.08 -2.87 -44.16
C LYS A 6 23.33 -1.69 -43.55
N GLY A 7 22.01 -1.81 -43.43
CA GLY A 7 21.19 -0.86 -42.68
C GLY A 7 21.44 -1.05 -41.18
N ASP A 8 21.88 0.00 -40.51
CA ASP A 8 21.92 0.07 -39.06
C ASP A 8 20.50 0.04 -38.51
N LYS A 9 20.11 -1.10 -37.92
CA LYS A 9 18.97 -1.16 -37.01
C LYS A 9 19.37 -0.39 -35.76
N LYS A 10 18.83 0.82 -35.58
CA LYS A 10 18.79 1.51 -34.29
C LYS A 10 18.25 0.52 -33.24
N LYS A 11 19.12 0.04 -32.36
CA LYS A 11 18.71 -0.60 -31.11
C LYS A 11 17.83 0.43 -30.38
N LYS A 12 16.56 0.10 -30.19
CA LYS A 12 15.74 0.74 -29.16
C LYS A 12 16.51 0.54 -27.85
N GLN A 13 16.94 1.62 -27.23
CA GLN A 13 17.45 1.55 -25.87
C GLN A 13 16.26 1.15 -25.00
N ASP A 14 16.26 -0.09 -24.54
CA ASP A 14 15.47 -0.48 -23.40
C ASP A 14 15.99 0.36 -22.24
N VAL A 15 15.21 1.36 -21.81
CA VAL A 15 15.44 2.02 -20.54
C VAL A 15 15.15 0.94 -19.51
N GLU A 16 16.19 0.27 -19.01
CA GLU A 16 16.07 -0.60 -17.85
C GLU A 16 15.55 0.26 -16.71
N GLY A 17 14.22 0.25 -16.52
CA GLY A 17 13.56 0.99 -15.46
C GLY A 17 14.15 0.58 -14.12
N VAL A 18 14.45 1.55 -13.26
CA VAL A 18 14.95 1.27 -11.92
C VAL A 18 13.92 0.40 -11.19
N GLN A 19 14.37 -0.75 -10.70
CA GLN A 19 13.50 -1.75 -10.08
C GLN A 19 12.69 -1.13 -8.93
N GLY A 20 11.38 -1.32 -8.95
CA GLY A 20 10.47 -0.82 -7.90
C GLY A 20 10.08 0.65 -8.04
N GLU A 21 10.33 1.30 -9.18
CA GLU A 21 9.93 2.69 -9.42
C GLU A 21 8.79 2.83 -10.44
N ASP A 22 8.54 1.82 -11.28
CA ASP A 22 7.58 1.88 -12.38
C ASP A 22 6.12 1.66 -11.90
N PRO A 23 5.22 2.66 -11.99
CA PRO A 23 3.81 2.53 -11.61
C PRO A 23 3.05 1.51 -12.47
N ALA A 24 3.47 1.30 -13.73
CA ALA A 24 2.83 0.32 -14.61
C ALA A 24 3.04 -1.11 -14.09
N ILE A 25 4.21 -1.40 -13.50
CA ILE A 25 4.47 -2.70 -12.87
C ILE A 25 3.62 -2.87 -11.60
N LEU A 26 3.54 -1.83 -10.76
CA LEU A 26 2.66 -1.84 -9.58
C LEU A 26 1.21 -2.14 -9.97
N LEU A 27 0.71 -1.46 -11.00
CA LEU A 27 -0.64 -1.66 -11.53
C LEU A 27 -0.85 -3.08 -12.08
N GLN A 28 0.10 -3.58 -12.88
CA GLN A 28 0.02 -4.94 -13.42
C GLN A 28 -0.02 -5.99 -12.30
N ASN A 29 0.82 -5.85 -11.27
CA ASN A 29 0.82 -6.73 -10.12
C ASN A 29 -0.51 -6.68 -9.35
N TYR A 30 -1.06 -5.47 -9.13
CA TYR A 30 -2.35 -5.27 -8.46
C TYR A 30 -3.51 -5.92 -9.24
N VAL A 31 -3.61 -5.65 -10.55
CA VAL A 31 -4.66 -6.22 -11.41
C VAL A 31 -4.54 -7.73 -11.50
N LYS A 32 -3.31 -8.26 -11.66
CA LYS A 32 -3.07 -9.71 -11.72
C LYS A 32 -3.53 -10.38 -10.44
N PHE A 33 -3.14 -9.86 -9.28
CA PHE A 33 -3.50 -10.48 -8.00
C PHE A 33 -5.00 -10.34 -7.69
N SER A 34 -5.61 -9.20 -8.04
CA SER A 34 -7.07 -9.00 -7.92
C SER A 34 -7.84 -10.07 -8.71
N LYS A 35 -7.42 -10.34 -9.95
CA LYS A 35 -7.99 -11.42 -10.79
C LYS A 35 -7.76 -12.80 -10.18
N LEU A 36 -6.55 -13.06 -9.67
CA LEU A 36 -6.19 -14.34 -9.05
C LEU A 36 -7.10 -14.69 -7.86
N ILE A 37 -7.48 -13.69 -7.06
CA ILE A 37 -8.33 -13.89 -5.88
C ILE A 37 -9.82 -13.58 -6.16
N ALA A 38 -10.18 -13.45 -7.44
CA ALA A 38 -11.55 -13.26 -7.92
C ALA A 38 -12.29 -12.05 -7.31
N ILE A 39 -11.61 -10.91 -7.18
CA ILE A 39 -12.22 -9.65 -6.73
C ILE A 39 -12.27 -8.62 -7.87
N PRO A 40 -13.22 -7.67 -7.84
CA PRO A 40 -13.21 -6.54 -8.76
C PRO A 40 -11.97 -5.67 -8.54
N VAL A 41 -11.43 -5.13 -9.64
CA VAL A 41 -10.33 -4.17 -9.61
C VAL A 41 -10.90 -2.79 -9.24
N ASN A 42 -10.27 -2.10 -8.30
CA ASN A 42 -10.65 -0.73 -7.96
C ASN A 42 -10.14 0.24 -9.04
N GLN A 43 -11.05 0.94 -9.71
CA GLN A 43 -10.72 1.76 -10.86
C GLN A 43 -9.91 3.01 -10.49
N GLN A 44 -10.02 3.54 -9.27
CA GLN A 44 -9.21 4.67 -8.84
C GLN A 44 -7.71 4.34 -8.77
N ILE A 45 -7.37 3.10 -8.37
CA ILE A 45 -5.98 2.63 -8.40
C ILE A 45 -5.49 2.50 -9.84
N VAL A 46 -6.35 2.01 -10.75
CA VAL A 46 -6.03 1.94 -12.19
C VAL A 46 -5.74 3.32 -12.72
N ASP A 47 -6.68 4.25 -12.55
CA ASP A 47 -6.56 5.61 -13.08
C ASP A 47 -5.32 6.32 -12.53
N THR A 48 -5.00 6.15 -11.24
CA THR A 48 -3.83 6.78 -10.62
C THR A 48 -2.51 6.23 -11.19
N CYS A 49 -2.42 4.92 -11.42
CA CYS A 49 -1.17 4.29 -11.85
C CYS A 49 -0.99 4.26 -13.38
N SER A 50 -2.05 4.52 -14.16
CA SER A 50 -2.01 4.60 -15.62
C SER A 50 -2.20 6.02 -16.16
N ASP A 51 -2.10 7.04 -15.30
CA ASP A 51 -2.23 8.43 -15.70
C ASP A 51 -1.10 8.82 -16.67
N GLU A 52 -1.46 9.24 -17.88
CA GLU A 52 -0.50 9.63 -18.92
C GLU A 52 0.16 10.98 -18.61
N GLU A 53 -0.44 11.80 -17.75
CA GLU A 53 0.10 13.08 -17.30
C GLU A 53 1.09 12.92 -16.13
N LEU A 54 1.32 11.69 -15.66
CA LEU A 54 2.12 11.43 -14.48
C LEU A 54 3.62 11.64 -14.77
N GLU A 55 4.17 12.74 -14.24
CA GLU A 55 5.59 13.08 -14.35
C GLU A 55 6.44 12.33 -13.29
N GLY A 56 6.55 11.00 -13.41
CA GLY A 56 7.46 10.18 -12.58
C GLY A 56 6.81 8.97 -11.90
N PRO A 57 7.29 8.56 -10.71
CA PRO A 57 6.65 7.48 -9.96
C PRO A 57 5.46 7.98 -9.14
N VAL A 58 4.48 7.10 -8.90
CA VAL A 58 3.41 7.34 -7.93
C VAL A 58 3.99 7.35 -6.50
N GLU A 59 4.09 8.54 -5.90
CA GLU A 59 4.52 8.69 -4.51
C GLU A 59 3.35 8.73 -3.52
N GLN A 60 2.13 8.98 -4.01
CA GLN A 60 0.94 9.07 -3.18
C GLN A 60 -0.20 8.30 -3.83
N LEU A 61 -0.83 7.41 -3.05
CA LEU A 61 -2.01 6.70 -3.49
C LEU A 61 -3.16 7.02 -2.54
N VAL A 62 -4.25 7.54 -3.10
CA VAL A 62 -5.50 7.83 -2.40
C VAL A 62 -6.58 7.00 -3.04
N VAL A 63 -7.30 6.22 -2.23
CA VAL A 63 -8.41 5.39 -2.66
C VAL A 63 -9.60 5.69 -1.76
N ASP A 64 -10.75 5.94 -2.36
CA ASP A 64 -12.01 6.11 -1.67
C ASP A 64 -13.13 5.25 -2.28
N ASP A 65 -14.34 5.36 -1.73
CA ASP A 65 -15.50 4.59 -2.14
C ASP A 65 -16.18 5.08 -3.43
N ARG A 66 -15.77 6.23 -4.00
CA ARG A 66 -16.42 6.83 -5.18
C ARG A 66 -16.30 5.96 -6.43
N LYS A 67 -15.22 5.17 -6.55
CA LYS A 67 -15.00 4.24 -7.67
C LYS A 67 -15.07 2.78 -7.24
N GLY A 68 -15.87 2.50 -6.21
CA GLY A 68 -16.09 1.16 -5.67
C GLY A 68 -15.25 0.89 -4.43
N VAL A 69 -15.78 0.03 -3.56
CA VAL A 69 -15.15 -0.33 -2.30
C VAL A 69 -13.92 -1.21 -2.56
N LEU A 70 -12.78 -0.88 -1.96
CA LEU A 70 -11.58 -1.71 -2.06
C LEU A 70 -11.73 -3.03 -1.28
N GLY A 71 -12.27 -2.95 -0.06
CA GLY A 71 -12.50 -4.08 0.83
C GLY A 71 -11.23 -4.74 1.35
N PRO A 72 -11.34 -5.79 2.19
CA PRO A 72 -10.18 -6.53 2.70
C PRO A 72 -9.42 -7.23 1.57
N GLY A 73 -10.14 -7.80 0.58
CA GLY A 73 -9.52 -8.46 -0.56
C GLY A 73 -8.72 -7.51 -1.46
N GLY A 74 -9.28 -6.34 -1.79
CA GLY A 74 -8.56 -5.33 -2.58
C GLY A 74 -7.40 -4.72 -1.82
N THR A 75 -7.54 -4.55 -0.50
CA THR A 75 -6.44 -4.11 0.37
C THR A 75 -5.31 -5.12 0.35
N ARG A 76 -5.63 -6.42 0.46
CA ARG A 76 -4.65 -7.50 0.31
C ARG A 76 -3.96 -7.43 -1.04
N ALA A 77 -4.73 -7.32 -2.13
CA ALA A 77 -4.16 -7.24 -3.47
C ALA A 77 -3.22 -6.05 -3.65
N LEU A 78 -3.58 -4.88 -3.12
CA LEU A 78 -2.73 -3.70 -3.15
C LEU A 78 -1.46 -3.90 -2.32
N CYS A 79 -1.57 -4.39 -1.08
CA CYS A 79 -0.42 -4.66 -0.22
C CYS A 79 0.55 -5.68 -0.84
N THR A 80 0.02 -6.77 -1.41
CA THR A 80 0.84 -7.78 -2.10
C THR A 80 1.51 -7.19 -3.34
N ALA A 81 0.82 -6.34 -4.10
CA ALA A 81 1.39 -5.67 -5.26
C ALA A 81 2.51 -4.70 -4.90
N ILE A 82 2.36 -3.93 -3.81
CA ILE A 82 3.41 -3.04 -3.29
C ILE A 82 4.62 -3.85 -2.82
N LEU A 83 4.42 -4.99 -2.17
CA LEU A 83 5.53 -5.88 -1.78
C LEU A 83 6.18 -6.57 -3.00
N GLY A 84 5.45 -6.74 -4.10
CA GLY A 84 5.93 -7.47 -5.28
C GLY A 84 6.18 -8.97 -5.02
N THR A 85 5.57 -9.55 -3.98
CA THR A 85 5.85 -10.92 -3.50
C THR A 85 4.83 -11.97 -3.95
N GLY A 86 3.79 -11.57 -4.67
CA GLY A 86 2.72 -12.47 -5.12
C GLY A 86 3.13 -13.36 -6.31
N PRO A 87 2.40 -14.46 -6.55
CA PRO A 87 2.68 -15.36 -7.67
C PRO A 87 2.68 -14.66 -9.02
N GLY A 88 3.80 -14.76 -9.74
CA GLY A 88 3.96 -14.16 -11.07
C GLY A 88 4.04 -12.64 -11.08
N MET A 89 4.34 -12.00 -9.94
CA MET A 89 4.65 -10.57 -9.87
C MET A 89 6.04 -10.27 -10.44
N GLN A 90 6.20 -9.04 -10.94
CA GLN A 90 7.43 -8.55 -11.55
C GLN A 90 7.92 -7.29 -10.84
N GLY A 91 9.19 -6.92 -11.06
CA GLY A 91 9.76 -5.65 -10.60
C GLY A 91 10.02 -5.51 -9.09
N GLY A 92 9.77 -6.54 -8.28
CA GLY A 92 10.02 -6.51 -6.83
C GLY A 92 9.15 -5.50 -6.08
N PRO A 93 9.54 -5.12 -4.84
CA PRO A 93 8.79 -4.15 -4.05
C PRO A 93 8.77 -2.77 -4.70
N TYR A 94 7.62 -2.10 -4.67
CA TYR A 94 7.45 -0.74 -5.12
C TYR A 94 7.93 0.25 -4.04
N LYS A 95 9.01 0.98 -4.33
CA LYS A 95 9.81 1.71 -3.31
C LYS A 95 9.51 3.21 -3.22
N LYS A 96 8.69 3.72 -4.14
CA LYS A 96 8.44 5.17 -4.27
C LYS A 96 7.25 5.68 -3.48
N LEU A 97 6.35 4.80 -3.04
CA LEU A 97 5.17 5.20 -2.29
C LEU A 97 5.57 5.82 -0.94
N LYS A 98 5.16 7.08 -0.71
CA LYS A 98 5.36 7.85 0.52
C LYS A 98 4.09 8.02 1.33
N SER A 99 2.94 8.03 0.67
CA SER A 99 1.63 8.20 1.30
C SER A 99 0.65 7.18 0.78
N LEU A 100 0.01 6.43 1.70
CA LEU A 100 -1.10 5.54 1.38
C LEU A 100 -2.32 5.96 2.19
N ARG A 101 -3.40 6.31 1.49
CA ARG A 101 -4.64 6.82 2.09
C ARG A 101 -5.82 6.03 1.58
N LEU A 102 -6.49 5.32 2.48
CA LEU A 102 -7.69 4.56 2.20
C LEU A 102 -8.84 5.19 2.98
N TRP A 103 -9.85 5.71 2.29
CA TRP A 103 -10.96 6.42 2.91
C TRP A 103 -12.26 5.68 2.62
N ARG A 104 -12.99 5.23 3.66
CA ARG A 104 -14.28 4.54 3.46
C ARG A 104 -14.18 3.29 2.57
N CYS A 105 -13.02 2.65 2.59
CA CYS A 105 -12.69 1.51 1.73
C CYS A 105 -13.15 0.17 2.30
N ASN A 106 -13.85 0.15 3.44
CA ASN A 106 -14.25 -1.07 4.16
C ASN A 106 -13.07 -2.05 4.33
N VAL A 107 -11.90 -1.53 4.71
CA VAL A 107 -10.69 -2.35 4.89
C VAL A 107 -10.91 -3.43 5.95
N GLY A 108 -11.59 -3.09 7.05
CA GLY A 108 -11.87 -3.99 8.16
C GLY A 108 -10.60 -4.50 8.86
N ASP A 109 -10.79 -5.41 9.82
CA ASP A 109 -9.67 -6.05 10.52
C ASP A 109 -8.75 -6.83 9.58
N ASP A 110 -9.33 -7.58 8.62
CA ASP A 110 -8.56 -8.45 7.73
C ASP A 110 -7.69 -7.64 6.77
N GLY A 111 -8.21 -6.52 6.25
CA GLY A 111 -7.41 -5.61 5.43
C GLY A 111 -6.37 -4.86 6.25
N ALA A 112 -6.67 -4.50 7.51
CA ALA A 112 -5.69 -3.90 8.42
C ALA A 112 -4.55 -4.88 8.76
N GLN A 113 -4.84 -6.17 8.86
CA GLN A 113 -3.80 -7.21 8.99
C GLN A 113 -2.90 -7.25 7.74
N CYS A 114 -3.45 -7.18 6.53
CA CYS A 114 -2.64 -7.09 5.31
C CYS A 114 -1.76 -5.82 5.28
N MET A 115 -2.28 -4.70 5.78
CA MET A 115 -1.51 -3.46 5.93
C MET A 115 -0.37 -3.61 6.95
N ALA A 116 -0.64 -4.28 8.08
CA ALA A 116 0.38 -4.60 9.07
C ALA A 116 1.48 -5.51 8.49
N GLU A 117 1.11 -6.48 7.65
CA GLU A 117 2.08 -7.33 6.93
C GLU A 117 2.92 -6.53 5.95
N LEU A 118 2.32 -5.60 5.20
CA LEU A 118 3.05 -4.67 4.33
C LEU A 118 4.10 -3.86 5.13
N LEU A 119 3.72 -3.30 6.27
CA LEU A 119 4.62 -2.52 7.12
C LEU A 119 5.78 -3.36 7.68
N ARG A 120 5.52 -4.62 8.05
CA ARG A 120 6.52 -5.53 8.62
C ARG A 120 7.46 -6.10 7.56
N LEU A 121 6.92 -6.56 6.43
CA LEU A 121 7.67 -7.24 5.37
C LEU A 121 8.34 -6.26 4.40
N GLY A 122 7.80 -5.04 4.29
CA GLY A 122 8.35 -3.99 3.43
C GLY A 122 9.75 -3.54 3.85
N GLY A 123 10.09 -3.65 5.14
CA GLY A 123 11.43 -3.41 5.67
C GLY A 123 12.02 -2.06 5.21
N GLY A 124 13.26 -2.10 4.72
CA GLY A 124 13.95 -0.92 4.17
C GLY A 124 13.59 -0.61 2.71
N ASP A 125 12.92 -1.52 2.01
CA ASP A 125 12.58 -1.34 0.59
C ASP A 125 11.29 -0.54 0.40
N VAL A 126 10.28 -0.77 1.24
CA VAL A 126 8.99 -0.07 1.20
C VAL A 126 8.90 0.91 2.37
N VAL A 127 9.23 2.17 2.09
CA VAL A 127 9.31 3.25 3.09
C VAL A 127 8.09 4.17 2.98
N ILE A 128 7.03 3.85 3.72
CA ILE A 128 5.77 4.62 3.76
C ILE A 128 5.71 5.43 5.08
N PRO A 129 6.10 6.71 5.09
CA PRO A 129 6.03 7.56 6.28
C PRO A 129 4.61 7.97 6.69
N TYR A 130 3.64 7.94 5.78
CA TYR A 130 2.27 8.37 6.04
C TYR A 130 1.25 7.31 5.64
N LEU A 131 0.47 6.84 6.63
CA LEU A 131 -0.64 5.91 6.44
C LEU A 131 -1.91 6.49 7.06
N GLU A 132 -2.98 6.53 6.27
CA GLU A 132 -4.30 6.98 6.70
C GLU A 132 -5.35 5.95 6.32
N LEU A 133 -6.06 5.45 7.31
CA LEU A 133 -7.14 4.47 7.18
C LEU A 133 -8.44 5.07 7.71
N PHE A 134 -8.82 6.24 7.19
CA PHE A 134 -10.03 6.98 7.57
C PHE A 134 -11.30 6.15 7.34
N ASP A 135 -12.13 6.02 8.38
CA ASP A 135 -13.46 5.39 8.33
C ASP A 135 -13.46 4.02 7.61
N ASN A 136 -12.69 3.07 8.13
CA ASN A 136 -12.46 1.78 7.48
C ASN A 136 -13.00 0.58 8.25
N ASN A 137 -13.82 0.83 9.27
CA ASN A 137 -14.38 -0.19 10.16
C ASN A 137 -13.31 -1.13 10.76
N ILE A 138 -12.15 -0.58 11.13
CA ILE A 138 -11.09 -1.33 11.82
C ILE A 138 -11.47 -1.51 13.28
N GLY A 139 -11.47 -2.75 13.75
CA GLY A 139 -11.75 -3.14 15.11
C GLY A 139 -10.50 -3.55 15.90
N PRO A 140 -10.68 -4.21 17.06
CA PRO A 140 -9.57 -4.56 17.94
C PRO A 140 -8.53 -5.50 17.32
N ARG A 141 -8.93 -6.42 16.43
CA ARG A 141 -7.98 -7.37 15.81
C ARG A 141 -7.09 -6.66 14.80
N GLY A 142 -7.65 -5.78 13.97
CA GLY A 142 -6.88 -4.97 13.04
C GLY A 142 -5.94 -4.02 13.77
N ALA A 143 -6.42 -3.39 14.84
CA ALA A 143 -5.61 -2.52 15.69
C ALA A 143 -4.44 -3.26 16.37
N LEU A 144 -4.66 -4.49 16.86
CA LEU A 144 -3.61 -5.35 17.39
C LEU A 144 -2.55 -5.68 16.32
N ALA A 145 -2.98 -6.03 15.10
CA ALA A 145 -2.08 -6.33 14.00
C ALA A 145 -1.19 -5.12 13.66
N LEU A 146 -1.80 -3.93 13.53
CA LEU A 146 -1.07 -2.67 13.31
C LEU A 146 -0.11 -2.37 14.46
N GLY A 147 -0.54 -2.52 15.71
CA GLY A 147 0.33 -2.35 16.87
C GLY A 147 1.57 -3.26 16.82
N ASN A 148 1.38 -4.54 16.54
CA ASN A 148 2.48 -5.50 16.43
C ASN A 148 3.47 -5.13 15.31
N ALA A 149 2.96 -4.72 14.14
CA ALA A 149 3.78 -4.29 13.01
C ALA A 149 4.52 -2.95 13.22
N LEU A 150 4.14 -2.19 14.25
CA LEU A 150 4.79 -0.94 14.64
C LEU A 150 5.66 -1.07 15.87
N SER A 151 5.75 -2.24 16.49
CA SER A 151 6.64 -2.48 17.62
C SER A 151 8.12 -2.32 17.24
N PHE A 152 8.99 -2.15 18.25
CA PHE A 152 10.43 -1.98 18.04
C PHE A 152 11.03 -3.04 17.08
N GLY A 153 11.85 -2.60 16.13
CA GLY A 153 12.59 -3.49 15.22
C GLY A 153 11.75 -4.11 14.09
N THR A 154 10.47 -3.74 13.94
CA THR A 154 9.61 -4.24 12.86
C THR A 154 9.53 -3.24 11.70
N ASN A 155 8.62 -2.27 11.76
CA ASN A 155 8.60 -1.13 10.86
C ASN A 155 9.39 0.04 11.46
N GLN A 156 10.20 0.72 10.65
CA GLN A 156 10.97 1.89 11.06
C GLN A 156 10.73 3.11 10.15
N SER A 157 9.73 3.04 9.27
CA SER A 157 9.44 4.08 8.27
C SER A 157 8.22 4.91 8.62
N LEU A 158 7.20 4.34 9.27
CA LEU A 158 5.94 5.02 9.53
C LEU A 158 6.12 6.11 10.60
N MET A 159 5.76 7.33 10.24
CA MET A 159 5.82 8.52 11.09
C MET A 159 4.44 9.07 11.44
N THR A 160 3.45 8.87 10.57
CA THR A 160 2.06 9.31 10.80
C THR A 160 1.11 8.16 10.54
N LEU A 161 0.29 7.83 11.55
CA LEU A 161 -0.81 6.89 11.44
C LEU A 161 -2.12 7.60 11.79
N LYS A 162 -3.05 7.62 10.84
CA LYS A 162 -4.40 8.15 11.05
C LYS A 162 -5.44 7.05 10.96
N LEU A 163 -6.23 6.91 12.02
CA LEU A 163 -7.30 5.91 12.15
C LEU A 163 -8.65 6.56 12.46
N ASP A 164 -8.78 7.85 12.16
CA ASP A 164 -9.97 8.66 12.37
C ASP A 164 -11.24 7.94 11.90
N TYR A 165 -12.33 8.09 12.65
CA TYR A 165 -13.65 7.50 12.36
C TYR A 165 -13.70 5.97 12.32
N ASN A 166 -12.71 5.24 12.84
CA ASN A 166 -12.85 3.80 13.06
C ASN A 166 -13.60 3.52 14.37
N ILE A 167 -14.92 3.68 14.34
CA ILE A 167 -15.80 3.55 15.53
C ILE A 167 -15.72 2.18 16.21
N SER A 168 -15.42 1.12 15.45
CA SER A 168 -15.29 -0.26 15.92
C SER A 168 -13.99 -0.50 16.71
N LEU A 169 -13.07 0.46 16.72
CA LEU A 169 -11.76 0.33 17.36
C LEU A 169 -11.91 0.33 18.89
N GLY A 170 -12.65 1.29 19.45
CA GLY A 170 -12.99 1.37 20.86
C GLY A 170 -11.79 1.41 21.83
N ALA A 171 -12.07 1.30 23.12
CA ALA A 171 -11.03 1.23 24.16
C ALA A 171 -10.15 -0.01 24.01
N GLU A 172 -10.73 -1.17 23.65
CA GLU A 172 -9.99 -2.43 23.48
C GLU A 172 -8.97 -2.35 22.33
N GLY A 173 -9.41 -1.92 21.14
CA GLY A 173 -8.52 -1.80 19.99
C GLY A 173 -7.46 -0.72 20.19
N THR A 174 -7.81 0.38 20.85
CA THR A 174 -6.82 1.41 21.21
C THR A 174 -5.77 0.86 22.16
N ALA A 175 -6.18 0.15 23.22
CA ALA A 175 -5.24 -0.49 24.14
C ALA A 175 -4.34 -1.49 23.41
N ALA A 176 -4.87 -2.28 22.48
CA ALA A 176 -4.11 -3.21 21.66
C ALA A 176 -3.06 -2.50 20.78
N LEU A 177 -3.46 -1.42 20.08
CA LEU A 177 -2.55 -0.59 19.29
C LEU A 177 -1.43 0.00 20.16
N CYS A 178 -1.79 0.58 21.32
CA CYS A 178 -0.84 1.19 22.25
C CYS A 178 0.18 0.22 22.84
N ARG A 179 -0.16 -1.07 23.02
CA ARG A 179 0.80 -2.09 23.47
C ARG A 179 1.99 -2.22 22.52
N GLY A 180 1.72 -2.22 21.21
CA GLY A 180 2.76 -2.24 20.20
C GLY A 180 3.53 -0.93 20.11
N LEU A 181 2.81 0.20 20.16
CA LEU A 181 3.42 1.53 20.10
C LEU A 181 4.27 1.88 21.33
N ARG A 182 4.08 1.22 22.47
CA ARG A 182 4.89 1.43 23.68
C ARG A 182 6.40 1.32 23.43
N THR A 183 6.82 0.50 22.47
CA THR A 183 8.23 0.31 22.11
C THR A 183 8.60 0.96 20.76
N ASN A 184 7.64 1.60 20.09
CA ASN A 184 7.89 2.29 18.84
C ASN A 184 8.68 3.60 19.10
N SER A 185 9.62 3.92 18.21
CA SER A 185 10.46 5.13 18.29
C SER A 185 10.30 6.08 17.09
N THR A 186 9.58 5.65 16.04
CA THR A 186 9.52 6.33 14.74
C THR A 186 8.24 7.14 14.56
N LEU A 187 7.11 6.65 15.04
CA LEU A 187 5.80 7.28 14.94
C LEU A 187 5.80 8.60 15.71
N LYS A 188 5.43 9.69 15.02
CA LYS A 188 5.39 11.06 15.55
C LYS A 188 3.96 11.56 15.71
N GLN A 189 3.03 11.06 14.90
CA GLN A 189 1.63 11.47 14.91
C GLN A 189 0.73 10.24 14.89
N LEU A 190 -0.17 10.17 15.87
CA LEU A 190 -1.25 9.18 15.94
C LEU A 190 -2.57 9.91 16.07
N HIS A 191 -3.49 9.67 15.12
CA HIS A 191 -4.83 10.25 15.15
C HIS A 191 -5.88 9.17 15.40
N LEU A 192 -6.71 9.40 16.43
CA LEU A 192 -7.82 8.53 16.84
C LEU A 192 -9.15 9.29 17.09
N PRO A 193 -9.45 10.43 16.44
CA PRO A 193 -10.73 11.10 16.67
C PRO A 193 -11.87 10.21 16.17
N TYR A 194 -12.99 10.24 16.91
CA TYR A 194 -14.18 9.45 16.58
C TYR A 194 -13.95 7.93 16.54
N CYS A 195 -12.98 7.42 17.33
CA CYS A 195 -12.71 5.97 17.48
C CYS A 195 -13.44 5.32 18.68
N ASN A 196 -14.49 5.95 19.19
CA ASN A 196 -15.27 5.49 20.36
C ASN A 196 -14.43 5.26 21.63
N LEU A 197 -13.59 6.24 21.96
CA LEU A 197 -12.82 6.26 23.21
C LEU A 197 -13.68 6.87 24.31
N THR A 198 -14.19 6.03 25.20
CA THR A 198 -14.93 6.43 26.42
C THR A 198 -14.07 6.30 27.65
#